data_AF-A0A8H5VTL6-F1
#
_entry.id   AF-A0A8H5VTL6-F1
#
_cell.length_a   1.000
_cell.length_b   1.000
_cell.length_c   1.000
_cell.angle_alpha   90.00
_cell.angle_beta   90.00
_cell.angle_gamma   90.00
#
_symmetry.space_group_name_H-M   'P 1'
#
loop_
_entity.id
_entity.type
_entity.pdbx_description
1 polymer ?
#
loop_
_entity_poly.entity_id
_entity_poly.type
_entity_poly.pdbx_seq_one_letter_code
_entity_poly.pdbx_strand_id
1 'polypeptide(L)'
;MYSWPYKGNYAIPGLPSAKWNSDTTNPSAWPLQANRYNIDGSHRCPGSDKLIIDNGQGILVAYRGSPDNQPWIEQIGLARAAGPGGPFTRLNNDQPLFNNSAEDPSVWRDKRGNWYMIMHALEGGFRGGPNVGGHAYVESLEGPWYYDTETRAFTTTVQFDDGTSAVDAERERPQLVFTYDGNMTPILLTSGVVENLNTMVSYSLAVPSGEYYSLWNTTNCVATK
;
A
#
# COMPACT_ATOMS: atom_id res chain seq x y z
N MET A 1 24.26 20.02 -1.96
CA MET A 1 24.03 18.58 -1.68
C MET A 1 23.16 18.52 -0.44
N TYR A 2 21.97 17.92 -0.53
CA TYR A 2 21.14 17.70 0.65
C TYR A 2 21.79 16.61 1.51
N SER A 3 21.96 16.86 2.80
CA SER A 3 22.37 15.84 3.76
C SER A 3 21.11 15.23 4.38
N TRP A 4 21.05 13.91 4.41
CA TRP A 4 20.00 13.14 5.08
C TRP A 4 20.59 12.55 6.35
N PRO A 5 20.72 13.32 7.44
CA PRO A 5 21.32 12.82 8.67
C PRO A 5 20.48 11.67 9.20
N TYR A 6 21.09 10.51 9.36
CA TYR A 6 20.47 9.36 10.01
C TYR A 6 20.04 9.73 11.44
N LYS A 7 18.77 9.51 11.77
CA LYS A 7 18.16 9.89 13.06
C LYS A 7 17.97 8.71 14.02
N GLY A 8 18.44 7.53 13.66
CA GLY A 8 18.21 6.30 14.43
C GLY A 8 17.20 5.36 13.75
N ASN A 9 17.03 4.18 14.35
CA ASN A 9 16.03 3.20 13.94
C ASN A 9 14.77 3.39 14.78
N TYR A 10 13.63 3.46 14.11
CA TYR A 10 12.32 3.54 14.74
C TYR A 10 11.50 2.36 14.23
N ALA A 11 11.09 1.50 15.16
CA ALA A 11 10.40 0.25 14.83
C ALA A 11 9.03 0.21 15.51
N ILE A 12 8.10 -0.49 14.87
CA ILE A 12 6.96 -1.07 15.56
C ILE A 12 7.49 -2.41 16.07
N PRO A 13 7.80 -2.59 17.35
CA PRO A 13 8.32 -3.87 17.83
C PRO A 13 7.20 -4.90 17.84
N GLY A 14 7.54 -6.14 17.50
CA GLY A 14 6.69 -7.29 17.73
C GLY A 14 6.25 -7.41 19.18
N LEU A 15 5.05 -7.93 19.40
CA LEU A 15 4.55 -8.23 20.75
C LEU A 15 5.08 -9.57 21.27
N PRO A 16 4.86 -9.91 22.56
CA PRO A 16 5.22 -11.21 23.10
C PRO A 16 4.68 -12.38 22.26
N SER A 17 5.37 -13.51 22.34
CA SER A 17 5.08 -14.74 21.58
C SER A 17 3.60 -15.12 21.59
N ALA A 18 3.14 -15.67 20.47
CA ALA A 18 1.76 -16.09 20.17
C ALA A 18 0.72 -14.95 20.01
N LYS A 19 1.10 -13.68 20.10
CA LYS A 19 0.25 -12.57 19.61
C LYS A 19 0.24 -12.57 18.08
N TRP A 20 -0.87 -12.17 17.48
CA TRP A 20 -1.02 -12.16 16.01
C TRP A 20 0.02 -11.31 15.27
N ASN A 21 0.68 -10.41 15.99
CA ASN A 21 1.68 -9.47 15.49
C ASN A 21 2.97 -9.53 16.35
N SER A 22 3.34 -10.72 16.82
CA SER A 22 4.63 -10.95 17.47
C SER A 22 5.81 -10.81 16.49
N ASP A 23 5.56 -11.01 15.20
CA ASP A 23 6.39 -10.55 14.10
C ASP A 23 5.68 -9.42 13.36
N THR A 24 6.38 -8.31 13.10
CA THR A 24 5.83 -7.14 12.39
C THR A 24 6.80 -6.67 11.32
N THR A 25 6.36 -6.75 10.06
CA THR A 25 7.21 -6.48 8.89
C THR A 25 6.46 -5.69 7.81
N ASN A 26 7.16 -5.45 6.70
CA ASN A 26 6.63 -4.87 5.47
C ASN A 26 5.83 -3.56 5.67
N PRO A 27 6.41 -2.56 6.36
CA PRO A 27 5.67 -1.33 6.65
C PRO A 27 5.47 -0.47 5.39
N SER A 28 4.27 0.10 5.26
CA SER A 28 4.00 1.24 4.37
C SER A 28 3.54 2.41 5.18
N ALA A 29 4.13 3.57 4.91
CA ALA A 29 3.89 4.77 5.67
C ALA A 29 3.21 5.85 4.84
N TRP A 30 2.23 6.53 5.43
CA TRP A 30 1.54 7.66 4.82
C TRP A 30 1.53 8.86 5.77
N PRO A 31 1.90 10.07 5.32
CA PRO A 31 1.84 11.24 6.18
C PRO A 31 0.38 11.57 6.52
N LEU A 32 0.06 11.72 7.81
CA LEU A 32 -1.24 12.20 8.26
C LEU A 32 -1.42 13.70 7.99
N GLN A 33 -0.31 14.40 7.73
CA GLN A 33 -0.31 15.78 7.27
C GLN A 33 -0.27 15.80 5.75
N ALA A 34 -1.27 16.42 5.12
CA ALA A 34 -1.03 17.07 3.85
C ALA A 34 -0.54 18.50 4.15
N ASN A 35 0.54 18.92 3.51
CA ASN A 35 1.12 20.24 3.71
C ASN A 35 0.04 21.33 3.61
N ARG A 36 -0.01 22.21 4.61
CA ARG A 36 -0.47 23.58 4.39
C ARG A 36 0.51 24.19 3.39
N TYR A 37 0.20 24.17 2.11
CA TYR A 37 0.81 25.13 1.20
C TYR A 37 0.29 26.51 1.60
N ASN A 38 1.06 27.21 2.44
CA ASN A 38 0.82 28.61 2.73
C ASN A 38 1.07 29.41 1.45
N ILE A 39 -0.03 29.85 0.84
CA ILE A 39 -0.35 31.17 0.30
C ILE A 39 0.80 32.23 0.38
N ASP A 40 1.92 32.01 -0.28
CA ASP A 40 2.81 33.09 -0.75
C ASP A 40 2.77 33.24 -2.28
N GLY A 41 1.88 32.49 -2.95
CA GLY A 41 1.43 32.80 -4.30
C GLY A 41 2.20 32.14 -5.44
N SER A 42 3.15 31.23 -5.19
CA SER A 42 3.87 30.55 -6.29
C SER A 42 3.67 29.03 -6.31
N HIS A 43 2.44 28.60 -6.63
CA HIS A 43 1.99 27.36 -7.31
C HIS A 43 0.68 26.86 -6.70
N ARG A 44 -0.43 27.16 -7.38
CA ARG A 44 -1.71 26.51 -7.11
C ARG A 44 -1.76 25.23 -7.93
N CYS A 45 -1.88 24.07 -7.29
CA CYS A 45 -2.52 22.94 -7.95
C CYS A 45 -4.02 23.30 -8.09
N PRO A 46 -4.60 23.34 -9.30
CA PRO A 46 -6.02 23.68 -9.46
C PRO A 46 -6.87 22.59 -8.77
N GLY A 47 -7.58 22.94 -7.70
CA GLY A 47 -8.53 22.03 -7.02
C GLY A 47 -8.34 21.83 -5.50
N SER A 48 -7.43 22.55 -4.83
CA SER A 48 -7.06 22.30 -3.43
C SER A 48 -7.95 22.93 -2.34
N ASP A 49 -9.18 23.35 -2.64
CA ASP A 49 -10.03 24.12 -1.69
C ASP A 49 -10.64 23.29 -0.54
N LYS A 50 -10.25 22.02 -0.40
CA LYS A 50 -10.63 21.20 0.77
C LYS A 50 -9.57 20.15 1.08
N LEU A 51 -8.41 20.61 1.55
CA LEU A 51 -7.45 19.71 2.17
C LEU A 51 -8.05 19.23 3.50
N ILE A 52 -8.54 17.99 3.53
CA ILE A 52 -9.07 17.38 4.75
C ILE A 52 -7.88 17.10 5.66
N ILE A 53 -7.70 17.97 6.65
CA ILE A 53 -6.75 17.81 7.73
C ILE A 53 -7.38 16.77 8.65
N ASP A 54 -6.79 15.57 8.76
CA ASP A 54 -7.01 14.78 9.98
C ASP A 54 -6.40 15.60 11.12
N ASN A 55 -7.09 15.71 12.24
CA ASN A 55 -6.69 16.53 13.39
C ASN A 55 -5.35 16.12 14.06
N GLY A 56 -4.51 15.31 13.39
CA GLY A 56 -3.22 14.83 13.87
C GLY A 56 -2.05 15.28 12.99
N GLN A 57 -1.04 15.85 13.63
CA GLN A 57 0.33 15.81 13.09
C GLN A 57 0.86 14.38 13.22
N GLY A 58 1.36 13.77 12.13
CA GLY A 58 1.96 12.45 12.25
C GLY A 58 2.15 11.65 10.98
N ILE A 59 2.42 10.37 11.19
CA ILE A 59 2.58 9.33 10.17
C ILE A 59 1.67 8.15 10.53
N LEU A 60 0.94 7.64 9.55
CA LEU A 60 0.27 6.36 9.60
C LEU A 60 1.23 5.31 9.05
N VAL A 61 1.25 4.13 9.65
CA VAL A 61 1.99 2.98 9.16
C VAL A 61 1.04 1.79 9.10
N ALA A 62 0.84 1.24 7.92
CA ALA A 62 0.30 -0.10 7.74
C ALA A 62 1.44 -1.11 7.81
N TYR A 63 1.22 -2.28 8.40
CA TYR A 63 2.24 -3.32 8.54
C TYR A 63 1.61 -4.71 8.45
N ARG A 64 2.40 -5.69 8.03
CA ARG A 64 2.09 -7.12 8.17
C ARG A 64 2.40 -7.55 9.59
N GLY A 65 1.45 -8.21 10.24
CA GLY A 65 1.62 -8.91 11.52
C GLY A 65 1.47 -10.41 11.33
N SER A 66 2.35 -11.17 11.97
CA SER A 66 2.25 -12.64 12.03
C SER A 66 2.57 -13.15 13.44
N PRO A 67 1.85 -14.17 13.94
CA PRO A 67 2.30 -14.93 15.10
C PRO A 67 3.63 -15.65 14.81
N ASP A 68 4.55 -15.65 15.77
CA ASP A 68 5.85 -16.29 15.70
C ASP A 68 5.75 -17.83 15.74
N ASN A 69 4.72 -18.33 16.43
CA ASN A 69 4.38 -19.74 16.51
C ASN A 69 3.51 -20.24 15.35
N GLN A 70 3.02 -19.34 14.49
CA GLN A 70 2.20 -19.65 13.32
C GLN A 70 2.54 -18.68 12.17
N PRO A 71 3.78 -18.74 11.64
CA PRO A 71 4.32 -17.72 10.72
C PRO A 71 3.59 -17.62 9.37
N TRP A 72 2.70 -18.58 9.07
CA TRP A 72 1.85 -18.64 7.88
C TRP A 72 0.53 -17.88 8.05
N ILE A 73 0.23 -17.35 9.24
CA ILE A 73 -0.94 -16.49 9.46
C ILE A 73 -0.49 -15.05 9.35
N GLU A 74 -0.83 -14.41 8.24
CA GLU A 74 -0.38 -13.04 7.96
C GLU A 74 -1.57 -12.11 7.83
N GLN A 75 -1.57 -11.05 8.61
CA GLN A 75 -2.70 -10.12 8.67
C GLN A 75 -2.20 -8.69 8.72
N ILE A 76 -3.09 -7.74 8.43
CA ILE A 76 -2.73 -6.34 8.34
C ILE A 76 -3.10 -5.59 9.61
N GLY A 77 -2.15 -4.80 10.11
CA GLY A 77 -2.34 -3.84 11.19
C GLY A 77 -2.07 -2.40 10.79
N LEU A 78 -2.52 -1.48 11.64
CA LEU A 78 -2.17 -0.06 11.57
C LEU A 78 -1.53 0.41 12.87
N ALA A 79 -0.60 1.34 12.74
CA ALA A 79 -0.07 2.13 13.85
C ALA A 79 0.10 3.58 13.41
N ARG A 80 0.11 4.51 14.36
CA ARG A 80 0.39 5.92 14.09
C ARG A 80 1.46 6.46 15.03
N ALA A 81 2.18 7.48 14.59
CA ALA A 81 3.10 8.22 15.44
C ALA A 81 2.99 9.73 15.14
N ALA A 82 3.37 10.57 16.10
CA ALA A 82 3.40 12.02 15.92
C ALA A 82 4.44 12.47 14.87
N GLY A 83 5.38 11.60 14.51
CA GLY A 83 6.35 11.80 13.44
C GLY A 83 7.02 10.49 13.03
N PRO A 84 7.92 10.52 12.03
CA PRO A 84 8.60 9.32 11.54
C PRO A 84 9.48 8.64 12.60
N GLY A 85 9.78 9.34 13.69
CA GLY A 85 10.55 8.84 14.83
C GLY A 85 9.77 8.04 15.88
N GLY A 86 8.49 7.75 15.66
CA GLY A 86 7.69 7.12 16.72
C GLY A 86 7.49 8.03 17.95
N PRO A 87 7.13 7.46 19.11
CA PRO A 87 6.71 6.07 19.29
C PRO A 87 5.44 5.77 18.50
N PHE A 88 5.30 4.52 18.05
CA PHE A 88 4.12 4.07 17.31
C PHE A 88 3.05 3.54 18.26
N THR A 89 1.84 4.09 18.16
CA THR A 89 0.64 3.59 18.82
C THR A 89 -0.15 2.72 17.84
N ARG A 90 -0.34 1.45 18.18
CA ARG A 90 -1.17 0.52 17.39
C ARG A 90 -2.63 0.97 17.40
N LEU A 91 -3.29 0.90 16.26
CA LEU A 91 -4.70 1.26 16.08
C LEU A 91 -5.59 0.00 16.18
N ASN A 92 -6.91 0.19 16.02
CA ASN A 92 -7.90 -0.88 16.02
C ASN A 92 -7.83 -1.79 17.27
N ASN A 93 -7.57 -1.19 18.45
CA ASN A 93 -7.37 -1.91 19.71
C ASN A 93 -6.34 -3.06 19.61
N ASP A 94 -5.29 -2.87 18.80
CA ASP A 94 -4.23 -3.87 18.58
C ASP A 94 -4.79 -5.20 18.02
N GLN A 95 -5.83 -5.13 17.19
CA GLN A 95 -6.38 -6.24 16.42
C GLN A 95 -6.10 -6.08 14.91
N PRO A 96 -6.03 -7.18 14.15
CA PRO A 96 -5.99 -7.11 12.69
C PRO A 96 -7.15 -6.29 12.13
N LEU A 97 -6.93 -5.58 11.02
CA LEU A 97 -7.99 -4.82 10.34
C LEU A 97 -9.08 -5.74 9.78
N PHE A 98 -8.69 -6.93 9.34
CA PHE A 98 -9.54 -7.96 8.77
C PHE A 98 -8.86 -9.32 8.91
N ASN A 99 -9.63 -10.41 8.75
CA ASN A 99 -9.14 -11.78 8.93
C ASN A 99 -8.52 -12.40 7.67
N ASN A 100 -8.63 -11.72 6.52
CA ASN A 100 -8.06 -12.18 5.27
C ASN A 100 -6.53 -12.25 5.34
N SER A 101 -5.97 -13.35 4.81
CA SER A 101 -4.52 -13.53 4.72
C SER A 101 -3.94 -12.55 3.71
N ALA A 102 -3.10 -11.62 4.17
CA ALA A 102 -2.49 -10.61 3.33
C ALA A 102 -1.23 -10.03 3.96
N GLU A 103 -0.35 -9.54 3.10
CA GLU A 103 0.91 -8.90 3.47
C GLU A 103 1.21 -7.70 2.57
N ASP A 104 2.39 -7.08 2.77
CA ASP A 104 2.87 -6.00 1.92
C ASP A 104 1.85 -4.87 1.70
N PRO A 105 1.24 -4.33 2.77
CA PRO A 105 0.25 -3.29 2.62
C PRO A 105 0.91 -2.03 2.05
N SER A 106 0.18 -1.32 1.21
CA SER A 106 0.49 0.04 0.78
C SER A 106 -0.74 0.91 0.94
N VAL A 107 -0.66 1.85 1.89
CA VAL A 107 -1.78 2.66 2.35
C VAL A 107 -1.71 4.08 1.81
N TRP A 108 -2.85 4.65 1.43
CA TRP A 108 -2.95 6.05 1.07
C TRP A 108 -4.29 6.67 1.48
N ARG A 109 -4.34 8.00 1.44
CA ARG A 109 -5.57 8.78 1.60
C ARG A 109 -5.88 9.48 0.29
N ASP A 110 -7.11 9.39 -0.19
CA ASP A 110 -7.53 10.13 -1.37
C ASP A 110 -7.88 11.59 -1.05
N LYS A 111 -8.16 12.39 -2.10
CA LYS A 111 -8.56 13.80 -1.96
C LYS A 111 -9.91 14.03 -1.27
N ARG A 112 -10.74 12.99 -1.16
CA ARG A 112 -12.04 13.03 -0.46
C ARG A 112 -11.89 12.71 1.03
N GLY A 113 -10.68 12.33 1.45
CA GLY A 113 -10.35 11.99 2.82
C GLY A 113 -10.53 10.52 3.16
N ASN A 114 -10.95 9.69 2.21
CA ASN A 114 -11.10 8.25 2.38
C ASN A 114 -9.72 7.58 2.36
N TRP A 115 -9.59 6.51 3.11
CA TRP A 115 -8.38 5.70 3.20
C TRP A 115 -8.52 4.44 2.38
N TYR A 116 -7.43 4.06 1.74
CA TYR A 116 -7.35 2.88 0.90
C TYR A 116 -6.05 2.15 1.14
N MET A 117 -6.05 0.88 0.80
CA MET A 117 -4.90 0.01 0.87
C MET A 117 -4.90 -0.98 -0.28
N ILE A 118 -3.73 -1.20 -0.85
CA ILE A 118 -3.45 -2.29 -1.78
C ILE A 118 -2.42 -3.20 -1.12
N MET A 119 -2.50 -4.50 -1.36
CA MET A 119 -1.68 -5.49 -0.64
C MET A 119 -1.49 -6.74 -1.47
N HIS A 120 -0.52 -7.58 -1.09
CA HIS A 120 -0.43 -8.95 -1.58
C HIS A 120 -1.46 -9.79 -0.81
N ALA A 121 -2.50 -10.27 -1.47
CA ALA A 121 -3.41 -11.25 -0.91
C ALA A 121 -2.79 -12.63 -1.10
N LEU A 122 -2.46 -13.27 0.01
CA LEU A 122 -1.85 -14.60 0.02
C LEU A 122 -2.86 -15.67 -0.42
N GLU A 123 -2.37 -16.86 -0.73
CA GLU A 123 -3.20 -18.02 -1.03
C GLU A 123 -4.23 -18.23 0.09
N GLY A 124 -5.50 -18.40 -0.31
CA GLY A 124 -6.62 -18.47 0.61
C GLY A 124 -7.18 -17.11 1.05
N GLY A 125 -6.39 -16.04 0.96
CA GLY A 125 -6.71 -14.69 1.42
C GLY A 125 -7.81 -13.98 0.62
N PHE A 126 -7.85 -14.17 -0.71
CA PHE A 126 -8.89 -13.64 -1.58
C PHE A 126 -9.87 -14.74 -2.01
N ARG A 127 -11.02 -14.84 -1.36
CA ARG A 127 -12.06 -15.87 -1.60
C ARG A 127 -11.54 -17.33 -1.60
N GLY A 128 -10.49 -17.63 -0.84
CA GLY A 128 -9.90 -18.98 -0.87
C GLY A 128 -9.03 -19.26 -2.12
N GLY A 129 -8.77 -18.25 -2.95
CA GLY A 129 -8.09 -18.37 -4.25
C GLY A 129 -6.57 -18.19 -4.21
N PRO A 130 -5.92 -18.10 -5.39
CA PRO A 130 -4.47 -17.97 -5.49
C PRO A 130 -3.96 -16.59 -5.03
N ASN A 131 -2.63 -16.47 -4.93
CA ASN A 131 -1.93 -15.20 -4.73
C ASN A 131 -2.37 -14.14 -5.75
N VAL A 132 -2.85 -12.99 -5.28
CA VAL A 132 -3.34 -11.87 -6.11
C VAL A 132 -3.15 -10.52 -5.40
N GLY A 133 -3.46 -9.43 -6.07
CA GLY A 133 -3.59 -8.13 -5.42
C GLY A 133 -4.89 -8.03 -4.64
N GLY A 134 -4.78 -7.77 -3.33
CA GLY A 134 -5.90 -7.43 -2.45
C GLY A 134 -6.12 -5.91 -2.35
N HIS A 135 -7.33 -5.51 -1.97
CA HIS A 135 -7.71 -4.12 -1.77
C HIS A 135 -8.56 -3.98 -0.50
N ALA A 136 -8.34 -2.92 0.26
CA ALA A 136 -9.18 -2.57 1.40
C ALA A 136 -9.38 -1.06 1.49
N TYR A 137 -10.50 -0.62 2.09
CA TYR A 137 -10.84 0.80 2.18
C TYR A 137 -11.67 1.13 3.41
N VAL A 138 -11.66 2.41 3.76
CA VAL A 138 -12.52 2.98 4.82
C VAL A 138 -12.75 4.48 4.60
N GLU A 139 -13.90 4.99 5.02
CA GLU A 139 -14.19 6.44 4.97
C GLU A 139 -13.48 7.22 6.08
N SER A 140 -13.35 6.63 7.28
CA SER A 140 -12.64 7.20 8.44
C SER A 140 -11.56 6.24 8.94
N LEU A 141 -10.39 6.76 9.31
CA LEU A 141 -9.24 5.94 9.72
C LEU A 141 -9.57 4.95 10.86
N GLU A 142 -10.50 5.33 11.73
CA GLU A 142 -10.97 4.59 12.89
C GLU A 142 -11.71 3.28 12.55
N GLY A 143 -12.11 3.08 11.30
CA GLY A 143 -12.80 1.87 10.88
C GLY A 143 -14.33 2.01 10.79
N PRO A 144 -15.03 0.89 10.53
CA PRO A 144 -14.45 -0.42 10.21
C PRO A 144 -13.80 -0.44 8.82
N TRP A 145 -12.67 -1.12 8.68
CA TRP A 145 -12.03 -1.32 7.38
C TRP A 145 -12.73 -2.45 6.61
N TYR A 146 -12.95 -2.24 5.32
CA TYR A 146 -13.58 -3.21 4.43
C TYR A 146 -12.54 -3.81 3.49
N TYR A 147 -12.36 -5.13 3.57
CA TYR A 147 -11.58 -5.89 2.59
C TYR A 147 -12.46 -6.22 1.38
N ASP A 148 -12.07 -5.78 0.20
CA ASP A 148 -12.77 -6.09 -1.04
C ASP A 148 -12.49 -7.54 -1.45
N THR A 149 -13.52 -8.37 -1.39
CA THR A 149 -13.43 -9.75 -1.83
C THR A 149 -13.97 -9.93 -3.24
N GLU A 150 -14.64 -8.95 -3.84
CA GLU A 150 -15.27 -9.05 -5.16
C GLU A 150 -14.28 -8.76 -6.28
N THR A 151 -13.45 -7.73 -6.10
CA THR A 151 -12.53 -7.25 -7.14
C THR A 151 -11.09 -7.45 -6.74
N ARG A 152 -10.31 -8.11 -7.61
CA ARG A 152 -8.86 -8.22 -7.45
C ARG A 152 -8.22 -6.88 -7.84
N ALA A 153 -7.30 -6.37 -7.02
CA ALA A 153 -6.56 -5.16 -7.34
C ALA A 153 -5.60 -5.36 -8.53
N PHE A 154 -5.00 -6.55 -8.62
CA PHE A 154 -4.22 -7.02 -9.77
C PHE A 154 -4.12 -8.55 -9.74
N THR A 155 -3.65 -9.13 -10.84
CA THR A 155 -3.36 -10.57 -10.97
C THR A 155 -1.87 -10.82 -11.09
N THR A 156 -1.44 -12.07 -10.92
CA THR A 156 -0.08 -12.53 -11.24
C THR A 156 0.18 -12.63 -12.74
N THR A 157 -0.86 -12.58 -13.58
CA THR A 157 -0.69 -12.42 -15.02
C THR A 157 -0.34 -10.97 -15.36
N VAL A 158 0.76 -10.79 -16.08
CA VAL A 158 1.23 -9.52 -16.62
C VAL A 158 1.09 -9.56 -18.14
N GLN A 159 0.49 -8.51 -18.71
CA GLN A 159 0.41 -8.30 -20.14
C GLN A 159 1.44 -7.25 -20.55
N PHE A 160 2.24 -7.54 -21.57
CA PHE A 160 3.27 -6.65 -22.08
C PHE A 160 2.79 -5.91 -23.33
N ASP A 161 3.41 -4.78 -23.62
CA ASP A 161 3.10 -3.94 -24.78
C ASP A 161 3.49 -4.56 -26.14
N ASP A 162 4.38 -5.56 -26.13
CA ASP A 162 4.68 -6.41 -27.29
C ASP A 162 3.62 -7.49 -27.56
N GLY A 163 2.54 -7.52 -26.75
CA GLY A 163 1.44 -8.48 -26.85
C GLY A 163 1.72 -9.82 -26.21
N THR A 164 2.90 -10.02 -25.59
CA THR A 164 3.20 -11.22 -24.81
C THR A 164 2.62 -11.12 -23.40
N SER A 165 2.56 -12.26 -22.69
CA SER A 165 2.13 -12.29 -21.30
C SER A 165 3.00 -13.24 -20.48
N ALA A 166 3.23 -12.88 -19.22
CA ALA A 166 3.80 -13.77 -18.22
C ALA A 166 2.74 -14.11 -17.17
N VAL A 167 2.82 -15.33 -16.63
CA VAL A 167 2.08 -15.71 -15.41
C VAL A 167 3.14 -15.96 -14.35
N ASP A 168 3.33 -14.96 -13.49
CA ASP A 168 4.31 -15.04 -12.42
C ASP A 168 3.78 -15.87 -11.25
N ALA A 169 4.67 -16.37 -10.41
CA ALA A 169 4.25 -17.05 -9.19
C ALA A 169 3.61 -16.08 -8.19
N GLU A 170 4.25 -14.92 -7.99
CA GLU A 170 3.86 -13.94 -6.99
C GLU A 170 4.10 -12.51 -7.49
N ARG A 171 3.27 -11.59 -6.99
CA ARG A 171 3.45 -10.15 -7.17
C ARG A 171 3.26 -9.45 -5.83
N GLU A 172 4.36 -8.93 -5.32
CA GLU A 172 4.54 -8.48 -3.95
C GLU A 172 4.83 -6.98 -3.86
N ARG A 173 4.77 -6.42 -2.64
CA ARG A 173 5.06 -5.00 -2.35
C ARG A 173 4.40 -4.02 -3.32
N PRO A 174 3.07 -4.13 -3.58
CA PRO A 174 2.41 -3.24 -4.51
C PRO A 174 2.44 -1.79 -4.01
N GLN A 175 2.75 -0.84 -4.88
CA GLN A 175 2.66 0.59 -4.58
C GLN A 175 2.02 1.33 -5.76
N LEU A 176 1.15 2.30 -5.44
CA LEU A 176 0.58 3.20 -6.44
C LEU A 176 1.34 4.52 -6.43
N VAL A 177 1.68 5.00 -7.63
CA VAL A 177 2.17 6.35 -7.86
C VAL A 177 1.00 7.17 -8.40
N PHE A 178 0.85 8.39 -7.88
CA PHE A 178 -0.24 9.29 -8.22
C PHE A 178 0.25 10.56 -8.93
N THR A 179 -0.63 11.22 -9.66
CA THR A 179 -0.39 12.56 -10.20
C THR A 179 -0.16 13.59 -9.09
N TYR A 180 0.69 14.58 -9.37
CA TYR A 180 1.01 15.70 -8.47
C TYR A 180 0.09 16.92 -8.65
N ASP A 181 -0.91 16.84 -9.53
CA ASP A 181 -1.85 17.92 -9.86
C ASP A 181 -2.95 18.13 -8.80
N GLY A 182 -2.91 17.37 -7.71
CA GLY A 182 -3.93 17.36 -6.66
C GLY A 182 -5.13 16.46 -6.95
N ASN A 183 -5.24 15.87 -8.15
CA ASN A 183 -6.30 14.92 -8.45
C ASN A 183 -6.07 13.54 -7.84
N MET A 184 -4.82 13.22 -7.49
CA MET A 184 -4.41 11.90 -6.99
C MET A 184 -4.84 10.78 -7.92
N THR A 185 -4.68 10.99 -9.23
CA THR A 185 -4.98 9.97 -10.24
C THR A 185 -3.84 8.95 -10.24
N PRO A 186 -4.11 7.64 -10.09
CA PRO A 186 -3.05 6.63 -10.17
C PRO A 186 -2.49 6.62 -11.60
N ILE A 187 -1.16 6.60 -11.71
CA ILE A 187 -0.43 6.60 -12.99
C ILE A 187 0.48 5.39 -13.15
N LEU A 188 0.87 4.76 -12.04
CA LEU A 188 1.74 3.59 -12.05
C LEU A 188 1.39 2.67 -10.87
N LEU A 189 1.33 1.38 -11.13
CA LEU A 189 1.41 0.33 -10.11
C LEU A 189 2.80 -0.29 -10.20
N THR A 190 3.59 -0.19 -9.13
CA THR A 190 4.86 -0.91 -9.01
C THR A 190 4.70 -2.12 -8.12
N SER A 191 5.36 -3.23 -8.44
CA SER A 191 5.40 -4.42 -7.60
C SER A 191 6.71 -5.18 -7.80
N GLY A 192 7.18 -5.86 -6.75
CA GLY A 192 8.12 -6.95 -6.92
C GLY A 192 7.43 -8.14 -7.56
N VAL A 193 8.18 -8.93 -8.32
CA VAL A 193 7.68 -10.12 -9.00
C VAL A 193 8.61 -11.28 -8.72
N VAL A 194 8.04 -12.44 -8.41
CA VAL A 194 8.74 -13.72 -8.42
C VAL A 194 8.25 -14.49 -9.63
N GLU A 195 9.11 -14.67 -10.63
CA GLU A 195 8.74 -15.32 -11.89
C GLU A 195 8.35 -16.78 -11.64
N ASN A 196 9.16 -17.48 -10.84
CA ASN A 196 8.99 -18.90 -10.59
C ASN A 196 9.55 -19.30 -9.21
N LEU A 197 8.76 -20.06 -8.43
CA LEU A 197 9.15 -20.51 -7.09
C LEU A 197 10.31 -21.52 -7.08
N ASN A 198 10.73 -22.07 -8.22
CA ASN A 198 11.90 -22.96 -8.30
C ASN A 198 13.19 -22.21 -8.62
N THR A 199 13.09 -21.13 -9.39
CA THR A 199 14.28 -20.38 -9.83
C THR A 199 14.60 -19.21 -8.93
N MET A 200 13.62 -18.72 -8.15
CA MET A 200 13.74 -17.52 -7.30
C MET A 200 14.18 -16.28 -8.08
N VAL A 201 14.00 -16.28 -9.41
CA VAL A 201 14.26 -15.10 -10.23
C VAL A 201 13.20 -14.07 -9.90
N SER A 202 13.67 -12.88 -9.54
CA SER A 202 12.81 -11.74 -9.21
C SER A 202 13.16 -10.51 -10.01
N TYR A 203 12.14 -9.70 -10.27
CA TYR A 203 12.28 -8.43 -10.97
C TYR A 203 11.27 -7.41 -10.42
N SER A 204 11.47 -6.14 -10.74
CA SER A 204 10.50 -5.09 -10.43
C SER A 204 9.67 -4.78 -11.67
N LEU A 205 8.35 -4.71 -11.49
CA LEU A 205 7.41 -4.36 -12.54
C LEU A 205 6.85 -2.97 -12.29
N ALA A 206 6.73 -2.19 -13.35
CA ALA A 206 6.07 -0.90 -13.37
C ALA A 206 4.96 -0.96 -14.42
N VAL A 207 3.71 -1.02 -13.96
CA VAL A 207 2.53 -1.12 -14.83
C VAL A 207 1.85 0.24 -14.87
N PRO A 208 1.79 0.91 -16.03
CA PRO A 208 0.99 2.11 -16.19
C PRO A 208 -0.45 1.87 -15.77
N SER A 209 -1.03 2.80 -15.00
CA SER A 209 -2.40 2.72 -14.53
C SER A 209 -3.16 4.01 -14.87
N GLY A 210 -4.48 3.89 -15.07
CA GLY A 210 -5.36 5.03 -15.34
C GLY A 210 -5.39 5.56 -16.77
N GLU A 211 -6.27 6.54 -17.00
CA GLU A 211 -6.54 7.13 -18.32
C GLU A 211 -5.37 7.93 -18.89
N TYR A 212 -4.39 8.35 -18.08
CA TYR A 212 -3.22 9.08 -18.55
C TYR A 212 -2.38 8.27 -19.55
N TYR A 213 -2.44 6.93 -19.49
CA TYR A 213 -1.79 6.07 -20.48
C TYR A 213 -2.60 5.96 -21.80
N SER A 214 -3.92 6.12 -21.73
CA SER A 214 -4.81 6.10 -22.91
C SER A 214 -4.57 7.26 -23.87
N LEU A 215 -3.91 8.34 -23.39
CA LEU A 215 -3.46 9.47 -24.20
C LEU A 215 -2.15 9.21 -24.96
N TRP A 216 -1.44 8.11 -24.65
CA TRP A 216 -0.16 7.75 -25.27
C TRP A 216 -0.17 6.43 -26.04
N ASN A 217 -1.15 5.54 -25.83
CA ASN A 217 -1.42 4.44 -26.75
C ASN A 217 -2.82 3.85 -26.51
N THR A 218 -3.60 3.69 -27.57
CA THR A 218 -4.86 2.97 -27.52
C THR A 218 -4.57 1.48 -27.36
N THR A 219 -4.71 0.93 -26.15
CA THR A 219 -5.26 -0.41 -25.79
C THR A 219 -4.60 -0.91 -24.49
N ASN A 220 -5.38 -0.96 -23.41
CA ASN A 220 -5.16 -1.68 -22.14
C ASN A 220 -3.87 -1.37 -21.33
N CYS A 221 -3.96 -1.51 -20.01
CA CYS A 221 -2.81 -1.33 -19.10
C CYS A 221 -1.79 -2.43 -19.36
N VAL A 222 -0.69 -2.12 -20.06
CA VAL A 222 0.36 -3.07 -20.41
C VAL A 222 1.71 -2.59 -19.86
N ALA A 223 2.48 -3.52 -19.31
CA ALA A 223 3.84 -3.26 -18.86
C ALA A 223 4.82 -3.22 -20.04
N THR A 224 5.91 -2.46 -19.92
CA THR A 224 6.98 -2.41 -20.93
C THR A 224 8.10 -3.37 -20.53
N LYS A 225 8.66 -4.06 -21.53
CA LYS A 225 9.79 -4.99 -21.37
C LYS A 225 11.14 -4.32 -21.59
#